data_AF-A0AAF5PS31-F1
#
_entry.id   AF-A0AAF5PS31-F1
#
_cell.length_a   1.000
_cell.length_b   1.000
_cell.length_c   1.000
_cell.angle_alpha   90.00
_cell.angle_beta   90.00
_cell.angle_gamma   90.00
#
_symmetry.space_group_name_H-M   'P 1'
#
loop_
_entity.id
_entity.type
_entity.pdbx_description
1 polymer ?
#
loop_
_entity_poly.entity_id
_entity_poly.type
_entity_poly.pdbx_seq_one_letter_code
_entity_poly.pdbx_strand_id
1 'polypeptide(L)'
;MFISSYYFSGAFLLEQLVMAVALHPISGTLVGCIGCMYFVESIAKEQPSSMNLMTFSTFLFISLEGLIFTSKFFAVPNKIPIRGYLPTVITFFFVNIINNQALNFHVPVPLHIIFRSGSLLASLIFTKILQGKQYSLRKYLAVLSITVGIIICTTATAHLEKTDEKKAVDSVEKHYQEWLIGLTMLTIALLASAYLGICQETMYKTYGKHTEEAVFVIHSTSLPLFAFMGGDIYKSAVEFSRSYPMDIFGFRVPHMWAYLAATCVLQWMCISFIYRLNATFESLTVTMVVTIRKFLSLLISIVWFRNPFTLAHWVGAALVFTGTLAFADIWTNHTGTAKENRKKKY
;
A
#
# COMPACT_ATOMS: atom_id res chain seq x y z
N MET A 1 10.44 -20.53 48.83
CA MET A 1 10.98 -19.40 48.05
C MET A 1 11.48 -19.79 46.64
N PHE A 2 11.88 -21.05 46.38
CA PHE A 2 12.44 -21.47 45.08
C PHE A 2 11.44 -21.73 43.93
N ILE A 3 10.15 -22.00 44.22
CA ILE A 3 9.15 -22.29 43.18
C ILE A 3 8.71 -21.02 42.42
N SER A 4 8.78 -19.84 43.06
CA SER A 4 8.38 -18.57 42.44
C SER A 4 9.40 -18.05 41.41
N SER A 5 10.67 -18.44 41.50
CA SER A 5 11.73 -17.97 40.59
C SER A 5 11.70 -18.72 39.25
N TYR A 6 11.36 -20.02 39.25
CA TYR A 6 11.20 -20.81 38.01
C TYR A 6 9.96 -20.41 37.20
N TYR A 7 8.82 -20.10 37.86
CA TYR A 7 7.64 -19.58 37.18
C TYR A 7 7.90 -18.20 36.54
N PHE A 8 8.67 -17.34 37.22
CA PHE A 8 9.03 -16.03 36.70
C PHE A 8 9.98 -16.13 35.49
N SER A 9 10.94 -17.05 35.52
CA SER A 9 11.89 -17.27 34.42
C SER A 9 11.24 -17.93 33.19
N GLY A 10 10.28 -18.84 33.39
CA GLY A 10 9.51 -19.46 32.32
C GLY A 10 8.52 -18.50 31.66
N ALA A 11 7.85 -17.65 32.44
CA ALA A 11 6.99 -16.59 31.92
C ALA A 11 7.79 -15.55 31.12
N PHE A 12 8.97 -15.16 31.61
CA PHE A 12 9.86 -14.22 30.92
C PHE A 12 10.41 -14.78 29.59
N LEU A 13 10.79 -16.06 29.54
CA LEU A 13 11.21 -16.73 28.30
C LEU A 13 10.06 -16.88 27.32
N LEU A 14 8.85 -17.18 27.79
CA LEU A 14 7.64 -17.24 26.97
C LEU A 14 7.29 -15.85 26.42
N GLU A 15 7.42 -14.80 27.24
CA GLU A 15 7.18 -13.42 26.86
C GLU A 15 8.22 -12.91 25.84
N GLN A 16 9.50 -13.27 26.01
CA GLN A 16 10.55 -13.02 25.02
C GLN A 16 10.33 -13.78 23.72
N LEU A 17 9.88 -15.04 23.78
CA LEU A 17 9.58 -15.85 22.60
C LEU A 17 8.36 -15.30 21.86
N VAL A 18 7.29 -14.95 22.58
CA VAL A 18 6.10 -14.28 22.02
C VAL A 18 6.49 -12.94 21.41
N MET A 19 7.37 -12.18 22.05
CA MET A 19 7.84 -10.90 21.53
C MET A 19 8.73 -11.06 20.29
N ALA A 20 9.60 -12.06 20.23
CA ALA A 20 10.41 -12.35 19.06
C ALA A 20 9.54 -12.81 17.87
N VAL A 21 8.54 -13.66 18.13
CA VAL A 21 7.58 -14.14 17.12
C VAL A 21 6.70 -12.99 16.62
N ALA A 22 6.32 -12.05 17.49
CA ALA A 22 5.51 -10.89 17.13
C ALA A 22 6.32 -9.80 16.41
N LEU A 23 7.58 -9.58 16.80
CA LEU A 23 8.44 -8.54 16.23
C LEU A 23 8.79 -8.84 14.77
N HIS A 24 8.93 -10.11 14.42
CA HIS A 24 9.38 -10.52 13.09
C HIS A 24 8.39 -10.13 11.95
N PRO A 25 7.07 -10.42 12.01
CA PRO A 25 6.13 -9.97 10.98
C PRO A 25 5.95 -8.45 10.92
N ILE A 26 6.00 -7.77 12.07
CA ILE A 26 5.84 -6.30 12.15
C ILE A 26 7.05 -5.61 11.52
N SER A 27 8.26 -5.95 11.98
CA SER A 27 9.50 -5.38 11.45
C SER A 27 9.67 -5.69 9.96
N GLY A 28 9.41 -6.93 9.54
CA GLY A 28 9.44 -7.31 8.12
C GLY A 28 8.45 -6.52 7.27
N THR A 29 7.23 -6.26 7.77
CA THR A 29 6.24 -5.42 7.08
C THR A 29 6.73 -3.98 6.95
N LEU A 30 7.26 -3.39 8.02
CA LEU A 30 7.76 -2.03 8.01
C LEU A 30 8.96 -1.91 7.07
N VAL A 31 9.98 -2.74 7.23
CA VAL A 31 11.20 -2.71 6.40
C VAL A 31 10.89 -2.97 4.93
N GLY A 32 10.16 -4.05 4.62
CA GLY A 32 9.86 -4.42 3.24
C GLY A 32 9.05 -3.34 2.52
N CYS A 33 7.99 -2.85 3.14
CA CYS A 33 7.12 -1.89 2.46
C CYS A 33 7.68 -0.47 2.43
N ILE A 34 8.35 -0.01 3.50
CA ILE A 34 8.97 1.32 3.53
C ILE A 34 10.15 1.34 2.57
N GLY A 35 10.99 0.29 2.57
CA GLY A 35 12.08 0.13 1.63
C GLY A 35 11.59 0.06 0.18
N CYS A 36 10.51 -0.69 -0.09
CA CYS A 36 9.90 -0.70 -1.42
C CYS A 36 9.50 0.72 -1.85
N MET A 37 8.81 1.46 -0.97
CA MET A 37 8.36 2.81 -1.28
C MET A 37 9.52 3.78 -1.57
N TYR A 38 10.63 3.63 -0.88
CA TYR A 38 11.85 4.37 -1.16
C TYR A 38 12.29 4.19 -2.62
N PHE A 39 12.47 2.94 -3.08
CA PHE A 39 12.92 2.70 -4.45
C PHE A 39 11.87 3.06 -5.50
N VAL A 40 10.58 2.86 -5.19
CA VAL A 40 9.48 3.33 -6.05
C VAL A 40 9.56 4.84 -6.27
N GLU A 41 9.79 5.62 -5.20
CA GLU A 41 9.93 7.08 -5.31
C GLU A 41 11.23 7.49 -6.02
N SER A 42 12.36 6.81 -5.78
CA SER A 42 13.60 7.03 -6.54
C SER A 42 13.38 6.85 -8.04
N ILE A 43 12.75 5.75 -8.45
CA ILE A 43 12.45 5.48 -9.85
C ILE A 43 11.45 6.52 -10.40
N ALA A 44 10.39 6.85 -9.65
CA ALA A 44 9.39 7.80 -10.09
C ALA A 44 9.94 9.22 -10.27
N LYS A 45 10.91 9.65 -9.46
CA LYS A 45 11.57 10.96 -9.62
C LYS A 45 12.54 11.00 -10.79
N GLU A 46 13.29 9.92 -11.01
CA GLU A 46 14.30 9.88 -12.08
C GLU A 46 13.69 9.57 -13.46
N GLN A 47 12.72 8.64 -13.51
CA GLN A 47 12.05 8.24 -14.75
C GLN A 47 10.57 7.92 -14.48
N PRO A 48 9.68 8.94 -14.39
CA PRO A 48 8.26 8.74 -14.15
C PRO A 48 7.65 7.72 -15.12
N SER A 49 7.89 7.88 -16.44
CA SER A 49 7.32 7.01 -17.48
C SER A 49 7.59 5.49 -17.34
N SER A 50 8.49 5.08 -16.44
CA SER A 50 8.83 3.68 -16.17
C SER A 50 7.88 2.93 -15.21
N MET A 51 6.84 3.57 -14.69
CA MET A 51 5.92 2.94 -13.73
C MET A 51 5.24 1.66 -14.27
N ASN A 52 5.01 1.55 -15.58
CA ASN A 52 4.49 0.32 -16.20
C ASN A 52 5.49 -0.83 -16.14
N LEU A 53 6.76 -0.58 -16.47
CA LEU A 53 7.84 -1.55 -16.37
C LEU A 53 8.01 -2.03 -14.91
N MET A 54 7.94 -1.10 -13.96
CA MET A 54 8.00 -1.42 -12.54
C MET A 54 6.87 -2.36 -12.12
N THR A 55 5.63 -2.02 -12.47
CA THR A 55 4.45 -2.83 -12.12
C THR A 55 4.52 -4.22 -12.76
N PHE A 56 4.87 -4.28 -14.04
CA PHE A 56 5.06 -5.54 -14.76
C PHE A 56 6.12 -6.42 -14.07
N SER A 57 7.28 -5.86 -13.73
CA SER A 57 8.39 -6.60 -13.14
C SER A 57 8.06 -7.12 -11.75
N THR A 58 7.38 -6.32 -10.93
CA THR A 58 6.93 -6.78 -9.60
C THR A 58 5.89 -7.89 -9.70
N PHE A 59 4.93 -7.80 -10.64
CA PHE A 59 3.97 -8.86 -10.90
C PHE A 59 4.67 -10.13 -11.39
N LEU A 60 5.61 -9.99 -12.32
CA LEU A 60 6.37 -11.12 -12.86
C LEU A 60 7.16 -11.82 -11.75
N PHE A 61 7.83 -11.06 -10.90
CA PHE A 61 8.60 -11.60 -9.78
C PHE A 61 7.71 -12.38 -8.79
N ILE A 62 6.58 -11.79 -8.38
CA ILE A 62 5.62 -12.43 -7.47
C ILE A 62 5.01 -13.68 -8.12
N SER A 63 4.71 -13.63 -9.42
CA SER A 63 4.21 -14.78 -10.17
C SER A 63 5.22 -15.91 -10.29
N LEU A 64 6.49 -15.61 -10.54
CA LEU A 64 7.56 -16.61 -10.60
C LEU A 64 7.80 -17.27 -9.25
N GLU A 65 7.81 -16.48 -8.18
CA GLU A 65 7.92 -17.00 -6.81
C GLU A 65 6.72 -17.91 -6.48
N GLY A 66 5.49 -17.45 -6.75
CA GLY A 66 4.28 -18.24 -6.54
C GLY A 66 4.22 -19.49 -7.43
N LEU A 67 4.79 -19.46 -8.64
CA LEU A 67 4.87 -20.63 -9.51
C LEU A 67 5.74 -21.73 -8.89
N ILE A 68 6.88 -21.33 -8.31
CA ILE A 68 7.85 -22.25 -7.71
C ILE A 68 7.34 -22.77 -6.36
N PHE A 69 6.92 -21.88 -5.46
CA PHE A 69 6.65 -22.22 -4.06
C PHE A 69 5.18 -22.56 -3.78
N THR A 70 4.24 -21.86 -4.41
CA THR A 70 2.80 -22.05 -4.17
C THR A 70 2.21 -23.12 -5.08
N SER A 71 2.39 -22.96 -6.40
CA SER A 71 1.80 -23.85 -7.41
C SER A 71 2.66 -25.09 -7.69
N LYS A 72 3.95 -25.05 -7.32
CA LYS A 72 4.95 -26.10 -7.59
C LYS A 72 4.95 -26.52 -9.05
N PHE A 73 5.10 -25.56 -9.96
CA PHE A 73 5.01 -25.75 -11.41
C PHE A 73 3.68 -26.38 -11.84
N PHE A 74 2.55 -25.86 -11.32
CA PHE A 74 1.19 -26.35 -11.59
C PHE A 74 0.89 -27.77 -11.09
N ALA A 75 1.75 -28.35 -10.27
CA ALA A 75 1.48 -29.64 -9.63
C ALA A 75 0.35 -29.55 -8.58
N VAL A 76 0.15 -28.38 -7.98
CA VAL A 76 -0.94 -28.13 -7.02
C VAL A 76 -2.13 -27.50 -7.76
N PRO A 77 -3.31 -28.17 -7.78
CA PRO A 77 -4.49 -27.61 -8.42
C PRO A 77 -5.06 -26.44 -7.60
N ASN A 78 -5.59 -25.44 -8.30
CA ASN A 78 -6.25 -24.29 -7.67
C ASN A 78 -7.55 -24.73 -6.99
N LYS A 79 -7.76 -24.28 -5.76
CA LYS A 79 -8.99 -24.51 -4.99
C LYS A 79 -10.11 -23.55 -5.42
N ILE A 80 -9.74 -22.35 -5.85
CA ILE A 80 -10.67 -21.36 -6.39
C ILE A 80 -10.60 -21.42 -7.93
N PRO A 81 -11.73 -21.62 -8.63
CA PRO A 81 -11.73 -21.62 -10.09
C PRO A 81 -11.32 -20.23 -10.61
N ILE A 82 -10.60 -20.18 -11.74
CA ILE A 82 -10.11 -18.90 -12.33
C ILE A 82 -11.27 -17.91 -12.57
N ARG A 83 -12.48 -18.40 -12.89
CA ARG A 83 -13.68 -17.56 -13.04
C ARG A 83 -14.05 -16.81 -11.76
N GLY A 84 -13.79 -17.39 -10.59
CA GLY A 84 -13.99 -16.75 -9.29
C GLY A 84 -13.01 -15.58 -9.06
N TYR A 85 -11.81 -15.64 -9.64
CA TYR A 85 -10.81 -14.58 -9.55
C TYR A 85 -11.04 -13.43 -10.54
N LEU A 86 -11.80 -13.63 -11.62
CA LEU A 86 -11.92 -12.64 -12.70
C LEU A 86 -12.27 -11.21 -12.23
N PRO A 87 -13.29 -10.98 -11.37
CA PRO A 87 -13.59 -9.63 -10.89
C PRO A 87 -12.40 -9.03 -10.11
N THR A 88 -11.78 -9.81 -9.24
CA THR A 88 -10.62 -9.39 -8.45
C THR A 88 -9.41 -9.10 -9.33
N VAL A 89 -9.12 -9.92 -10.34
CA VAL A 89 -8.00 -9.74 -11.28
C VAL A 89 -8.17 -8.46 -12.09
N ILE A 90 -9.35 -8.26 -12.68
CA ILE A 90 -9.63 -7.08 -13.51
C ILE A 90 -9.52 -5.81 -12.68
N THR A 91 -10.17 -5.76 -11.51
CA THR A 91 -10.12 -4.58 -10.65
C THR A 91 -8.73 -4.38 -10.05
N PHE A 92 -8.03 -5.43 -9.64
CA PHE A 92 -6.66 -5.33 -9.10
C PHE A 92 -5.68 -4.79 -10.14
N PHE A 93 -5.73 -5.31 -11.37
CA PHE A 93 -4.91 -4.79 -12.46
C PHE A 93 -5.21 -3.32 -12.72
N PHE A 94 -6.48 -2.96 -12.87
CA PHE A 94 -6.92 -1.57 -13.08
C PHE A 94 -6.45 -0.63 -11.96
N VAL A 95 -6.61 -1.03 -10.70
CA VAL A 95 -6.16 -0.26 -9.53
C VAL A 95 -4.65 -0.06 -9.54
N ASN A 96 -3.86 -1.10 -9.83
CA ASN A 96 -2.40 -0.97 -9.85
C ASN A 96 -1.92 -0.08 -11.00
N ILE A 97 -2.46 -0.27 -12.21
CA ILE A 97 -2.10 0.57 -13.35
C ILE A 97 -2.43 2.04 -13.08
N ILE A 98 -3.65 2.37 -12.63
CA ILE A 98 -4.03 3.76 -12.42
C ILE A 98 -3.27 4.41 -11.27
N ASN A 99 -3.05 3.72 -10.14
CA ASN A 99 -2.26 4.29 -9.03
C ASN A 99 -0.82 4.58 -9.47
N ASN A 100 -0.22 3.68 -10.24
CA ASN A 100 1.16 3.84 -10.66
C ASN A 100 1.27 4.87 -11.80
N GLN A 101 0.30 4.91 -12.71
CA GLN A 101 0.24 5.94 -13.75
C GLN A 101 0.00 7.34 -13.20
N ALA A 102 -0.73 7.49 -12.09
CA ALA A 102 -0.92 8.81 -11.47
C ALA A 102 0.41 9.50 -11.09
N LEU A 103 1.46 8.73 -10.80
CA LEU A 103 2.80 9.28 -10.54
C LEU A 103 3.45 9.89 -11.80
N ASN A 104 3.01 9.52 -13.01
CA ASN A 104 3.47 10.10 -14.27
C ASN A 104 2.87 11.48 -14.53
N PHE A 105 1.81 11.84 -13.82
CA PHE A 105 1.08 13.08 -13.98
C PHE A 105 1.47 14.10 -12.90
N HIS A 106 2.77 14.17 -12.58
CA HIS A 106 3.35 15.15 -11.65
C HIS A 106 2.74 15.15 -10.24
N VAL A 107 2.04 14.09 -9.83
CA VAL A 107 1.51 13.99 -8.48
C VAL A 107 2.65 13.69 -7.51
N PRO A 108 2.93 14.56 -6.51
CA PRO A 108 3.97 14.28 -5.54
C PRO A 108 3.65 13.00 -4.75
N VAL A 109 4.66 12.17 -4.53
CA VAL A 109 4.54 10.93 -3.74
C VAL A 109 3.91 11.15 -2.36
N PRO A 110 4.24 12.22 -1.59
CA PRO A 110 3.57 12.53 -0.34
C PRO A 110 2.04 12.64 -0.49
N LEU A 111 1.58 13.35 -1.53
CA LEU A 111 0.16 13.55 -1.79
C LEU A 111 -0.50 12.23 -2.20
N HIS A 112 0.17 11.41 -3.02
CA HIS A 112 -0.31 10.07 -3.38
C HIS A 112 -0.52 9.18 -2.14
N ILE A 113 0.43 9.16 -1.19
CA ILE A 113 0.31 8.38 0.06
C ILE A 113 -0.89 8.86 0.91
N ILE A 114 -1.07 10.19 1.01
CA ILE A 114 -2.18 10.81 1.73
C ILE A 114 -3.51 10.44 1.06
N PHE A 115 -3.62 10.59 -0.26
CA PHE A 115 -4.80 10.26 -1.04
C PHE A 115 -5.18 8.79 -0.87
N ARG A 116 -4.21 7.87 -0.94
CA ARG A 116 -4.40 6.43 -0.77
C ARG A 116 -4.93 6.04 0.60
N SER A 117 -4.84 6.91 1.60
CA SER A 117 -5.48 6.70 2.91
C SER A 117 -6.99 6.99 2.89
N GLY A 118 -7.47 7.72 1.88
CA GLY A 118 -8.89 7.90 1.56
C GLY A 118 -9.61 6.64 1.07
N SER A 119 -8.93 5.51 0.90
CA SER A 119 -9.60 4.25 0.53
C SER A 119 -10.62 3.80 1.59
N LEU A 120 -10.47 4.22 2.85
CA LEU A 120 -11.43 3.98 3.92
C LEU A 120 -12.75 4.73 3.70
N LEU A 121 -12.68 6.00 3.27
CA LEU A 121 -13.84 6.80 2.86
C LEU A 121 -14.59 6.09 1.72
N ALA A 122 -13.87 5.73 0.66
CA ALA A 122 -14.44 5.05 -0.50
C ALA A 122 -15.08 3.71 -0.09
N SER A 123 -14.40 2.92 0.75
CA SER A 123 -14.89 1.61 1.21
C SER A 123 -16.16 1.72 2.04
N LEU A 124 -16.26 2.70 2.94
CA LEU A 124 -17.47 2.92 3.73
C LEU A 124 -18.67 3.26 2.83
N ILE A 125 -18.47 4.16 1.86
CA ILE A 125 -19.52 4.58 0.92
C ILE A 125 -19.98 3.39 0.07
N PHE A 126 -19.04 2.69 -0.57
CA PHE A 126 -19.36 1.55 -1.43
C PHE A 126 -20.03 0.40 -0.67
N THR A 127 -19.55 0.11 0.54
CA THR A 127 -20.14 -0.97 1.35
C THR A 127 -21.54 -0.60 1.83
N LYS A 128 -21.78 0.67 2.18
CA LYS A 128 -23.13 1.14 2.53
C LYS A 128 -24.09 1.06 1.34
N ILE A 129 -23.66 1.49 0.15
CA ILE A 129 -24.51 1.51 -1.06
C ILE A 129 -24.76 0.08 -1.58
N LEU A 130 -23.71 -0.74 -1.71
CA LEU A 130 -23.82 -2.06 -2.35
C LEU A 130 -24.22 -3.19 -1.39
N GLN A 131 -23.83 -3.11 -0.11
CA GLN A 131 -24.11 -4.17 0.87
C GLN A 131 -25.14 -3.75 1.93
N GLY A 132 -25.63 -2.51 1.92
CA GLY A 132 -26.63 -2.01 2.88
C GLY A 132 -26.15 -1.93 4.33
N LYS A 133 -24.84 -2.06 4.60
CA LYS A 133 -24.29 -2.04 5.96
C LYS A 133 -24.41 -0.65 6.59
N GLN A 134 -24.78 -0.61 7.87
CA GLN A 134 -24.79 0.61 8.66
C GLN A 134 -23.53 0.71 9.53
N TYR A 135 -23.04 1.95 9.70
CA TYR A 135 -21.84 2.26 10.47
C TYR A 135 -22.18 3.19 11.63
N SER A 136 -21.36 3.17 12.69
CA SER A 136 -21.53 4.08 13.82
C SER A 136 -21.16 5.53 13.44
N LEU A 137 -21.69 6.51 14.18
CA LEU A 137 -21.41 7.93 13.96
C LEU A 137 -19.89 8.24 13.98
N ARG A 138 -19.13 7.52 14.80
CA ARG A 138 -17.67 7.68 14.89
C ARG A 138 -16.96 7.38 13.58
N LYS A 139 -17.41 6.37 12.82
CA LYS A 139 -16.84 6.05 11.50
C LYS A 139 -17.10 7.18 10.51
N TYR A 140 -18.29 7.80 10.55
CA TYR A 140 -18.59 8.95 9.70
C TYR A 140 -17.74 10.18 10.07
N LEU A 141 -17.56 10.47 11.36
CA LEU A 141 -16.68 11.56 11.81
C LEU A 141 -15.21 11.32 11.43
N ALA A 142 -14.74 10.09 11.56
CA ALA A 142 -13.40 9.69 11.14
C ALA A 142 -13.19 9.88 9.64
N VAL A 143 -14.16 9.45 8.83
CA VAL A 143 -14.17 9.65 7.39
C VAL A 143 -14.20 11.14 7.03
N LEU A 144 -15.00 11.95 7.71
CA LEU A 144 -15.03 13.41 7.50
C LEU A 144 -13.65 14.03 7.77
N SER A 145 -12.99 13.63 8.87
CA SER A 145 -11.63 14.09 9.19
C SER A 145 -10.62 13.72 8.10
N ILE A 146 -10.68 12.49 7.56
CA ILE A 146 -9.85 12.06 6.43
C ILE A 146 -10.13 12.94 5.20
N THR A 147 -11.40 13.18 4.84
CA THR A 147 -11.78 14.00 3.69
C THR A 147 -11.24 15.42 3.82
N VAL A 148 -11.43 16.07 4.97
CA VAL A 148 -10.92 17.43 5.22
C VAL A 148 -9.39 17.45 5.12
N GLY A 149 -8.71 16.45 5.69
CA GLY A 149 -7.26 16.35 5.60
C GLY A 149 -6.73 16.22 4.17
N ILE A 150 -7.38 15.39 3.34
CA ILE A 150 -7.06 15.25 1.91
C ILE A 150 -7.28 16.58 1.18
N ILE A 151 -8.40 17.26 1.44
CA ILE A 151 -8.71 18.55 0.80
C ILE A 151 -7.63 19.59 1.15
N ILE A 152 -7.25 19.73 2.42
CA ILE A 152 -6.21 20.67 2.86
C ILE A 152 -4.87 20.37 2.18
N CYS A 153 -4.45 19.10 2.12
CA CYS A 153 -3.19 18.74 1.46
C CYS A 153 -3.27 19.03 -0.05
N THR A 154 -4.40 18.72 -0.68
CA THR A 154 -4.60 18.92 -2.11
C THR A 154 -4.57 20.41 -2.46
N THR A 155 -5.24 21.28 -1.69
CA THR A 155 -5.22 22.73 -1.92
C THR A 155 -3.85 23.34 -1.62
N ALA A 156 -3.15 22.85 -0.59
CA ALA A 156 -1.79 23.28 -0.30
C ALA A 156 -0.81 22.89 -1.42
N THR A 157 -0.94 21.69 -1.99
CA THR A 157 -0.15 21.29 -3.16
C THR A 157 -0.55 22.10 -4.40
N ALA A 158 -1.84 22.31 -4.65
CA ALA A 158 -2.32 23.14 -5.77
C ALA A 158 -1.72 24.55 -5.74
N HIS A 159 -1.58 25.13 -4.55
CA HIS A 159 -0.94 26.44 -4.38
C HIS A 159 0.54 26.38 -4.74
N LEU A 160 1.29 25.37 -4.29
CA LEU A 160 2.69 25.21 -4.66
C LEU A 160 2.87 25.08 -6.18
N GLU A 161 2.02 24.27 -6.83
CA GLU A 161 2.07 24.05 -8.27
C GLU A 161 1.81 25.33 -9.09
N LYS A 162 0.93 26.22 -8.60
CA LYS A 162 0.62 27.49 -9.26
C LYS A 162 1.65 28.60 -9.04
N THR A 163 2.45 28.49 -7.98
CA THR A 163 3.37 29.57 -7.54
C THR A 163 4.83 29.22 -7.85
N ASP A 164 5.08 28.18 -8.65
CA ASP A 164 6.42 27.83 -9.09
C ASP A 164 6.90 28.85 -10.14
N GLU A 165 7.46 29.97 -9.64
CA GLU A 165 7.92 31.15 -10.40
C GLU A 165 8.96 30.85 -11.49
N LYS A 166 9.47 29.61 -11.56
CA LYS A 166 10.51 29.17 -12.49
C LYS A 166 9.98 28.72 -13.86
N LYS A 167 8.67 28.67 -14.07
CA LYS A 167 8.05 28.14 -15.28
C LYS A 167 7.35 29.25 -16.09
N ALA A 168 7.51 29.23 -17.41
CA ALA A 168 6.77 30.13 -18.30
C ALA A 168 5.25 29.89 -18.15
N VAL A 169 4.43 30.93 -18.32
CA VAL A 169 2.97 30.89 -18.07
C VAL A 169 2.29 29.70 -18.78
N ASP A 170 2.59 29.46 -20.06
CA ASP A 170 2.02 28.34 -20.83
C ASP A 170 2.46 26.97 -20.31
N SER A 171 3.66 26.87 -19.74
CA SER A 171 4.18 25.63 -19.15
C SER A 171 3.60 25.34 -17.76
N VAL A 172 3.21 26.38 -17.00
CA VAL A 172 2.52 26.24 -15.70
C VAL A 172 1.11 25.70 -15.91
N GLU A 173 0.37 26.23 -16.88
CA GLU A 173 -1.02 25.79 -17.15
C GLU A 173 -1.04 24.32 -17.59
N LYS A 174 -0.17 23.91 -18.51
CA LYS A 174 -0.06 22.51 -18.94
C LYS A 174 0.30 21.57 -17.77
N HIS A 175 1.26 21.96 -16.94
CA HIS A 175 1.67 21.18 -15.77
C HIS A 175 0.52 21.02 -14.76
N TYR A 176 -0.22 22.10 -14.52
CA TYR A 176 -1.39 22.09 -13.64
C TYR A 176 -2.51 21.20 -14.18
N GLN A 177 -2.76 21.22 -15.50
CA GLN A 177 -3.74 20.33 -16.13
C GLN A 177 -3.34 18.86 -16.01
N GLU A 178 -2.07 18.52 -16.26
CA GLU A 178 -1.55 17.17 -16.07
C GLU A 178 -1.70 16.72 -14.60
N TRP A 179 -1.39 17.60 -13.64
CA TRP A 179 -1.59 17.34 -12.21
C TRP A 179 -3.05 17.06 -11.85
N LEU A 180 -4.02 17.80 -12.42
CA LEU A 180 -5.45 17.55 -12.22
C LEU A 180 -5.89 16.19 -12.80
N ILE A 181 -5.31 15.77 -13.93
CA ILE A 181 -5.52 14.42 -14.47
C ILE A 181 -5.02 13.39 -13.46
N GLY A 182 -3.83 13.58 -12.91
CA GLY A 182 -3.28 12.72 -11.85
C GLY A 182 -4.18 12.59 -10.62
N LEU A 183 -4.76 13.70 -10.14
CA LEU A 183 -5.73 13.68 -9.03
C LEU A 183 -7.02 12.93 -9.38
N THR A 184 -7.50 13.10 -10.60
CA THR A 184 -8.69 12.38 -11.10
C THR A 184 -8.41 10.87 -11.14
N MET A 185 -7.24 10.49 -11.63
CA MET A 185 -6.77 9.09 -11.62
C MET A 185 -6.71 8.52 -10.21
N LEU A 186 -6.13 9.25 -9.24
CA LEU A 186 -6.11 8.81 -7.85
C LEU A 186 -7.51 8.64 -7.26
N THR A 187 -8.44 9.53 -7.58
CA THR A 187 -9.83 9.43 -7.12
C THR A 187 -10.51 8.18 -7.69
N ILE A 188 -10.34 7.91 -8.98
CA ILE A 188 -10.85 6.69 -9.63
C ILE A 188 -10.21 5.44 -9.01
N ALA A 189 -8.89 5.46 -8.79
CA ALA A 189 -8.16 4.36 -8.19
C ALA A 189 -8.62 4.07 -6.75
N LEU A 190 -8.99 5.09 -5.98
CA LEU A 190 -9.56 4.93 -4.63
C LEU A 190 -10.91 4.22 -4.65
N LEU A 191 -11.81 4.62 -5.53
CA LEU A 191 -13.13 4.00 -5.68
C LEU A 191 -12.99 2.56 -6.18
N ALA A 192 -12.11 2.32 -7.16
CA ALA A 192 -11.81 0.98 -7.63
C ALA A 192 -11.13 0.12 -6.55
N SER A 193 -10.30 0.69 -5.67
CA SER A 193 -9.71 -0.03 -4.54
C SER A 193 -10.75 -0.47 -3.52
N ALA A 194 -11.77 0.36 -3.27
CA ALA A 194 -12.91 -0.01 -2.42
C ALA A 194 -13.72 -1.15 -3.04
N TYR A 195 -14.01 -1.07 -4.34
CA TYR A 195 -14.70 -2.13 -5.07
C TYR A 195 -13.90 -3.45 -5.08
N LEU A 196 -12.58 -3.37 -5.26
CA LEU A 196 -11.67 -4.53 -5.18
C LEU A 196 -11.80 -5.26 -3.84
N GLY A 197 -11.89 -4.52 -2.73
CA GLY A 197 -12.11 -5.09 -1.40
C GLY A 197 -13.41 -5.88 -1.31
N ILE A 198 -14.48 -5.40 -1.94
CA ILE A 198 -15.77 -6.11 -2.02
C ILE A 198 -15.65 -7.37 -2.88
N CYS A 199 -14.98 -7.30 -4.04
CA CYS A 199 -14.74 -8.48 -4.87
C CYS A 199 -13.96 -9.57 -4.10
N GLN A 200 -12.93 -9.17 -3.36
CA GLN A 200 -12.14 -10.07 -2.52
C GLN A 200 -12.96 -10.66 -1.37
N GLU A 201 -13.78 -9.86 -0.69
CA GLU A 201 -14.68 -10.33 0.38
C GLU A 201 -15.67 -11.37 -0.16
N THR A 202 -16.30 -11.10 -1.31
CA THR A 202 -17.24 -12.02 -1.95
C THR A 202 -16.54 -13.31 -2.37
N MET A 203 -15.38 -13.23 -3.01
CA MET A 203 -14.60 -14.40 -3.42
C MET A 203 -14.24 -15.29 -2.22
N TYR A 204 -13.73 -14.70 -1.13
CA TYR A 204 -13.35 -15.47 0.06
C TYR A 204 -14.55 -16.05 0.82
N LYS A 205 -15.71 -15.40 0.78
CA LYS A 205 -16.95 -15.96 1.34
C LYS A 205 -17.45 -17.17 0.55
N THR A 206 -17.34 -17.14 -0.78
CA THR A 206 -17.82 -18.22 -1.64
C THR A 206 -16.90 -19.44 -1.65
N TYR A 207 -15.59 -19.22 -1.72
CA TYR A 207 -14.61 -20.31 -1.96
C TYR A 207 -13.66 -20.59 -0.79
N GLY A 208 -13.73 -19.80 0.28
CA GLY A 208 -12.79 -19.89 1.41
C GLY A 208 -11.50 -19.10 1.18
N LYS A 209 -10.73 -18.93 2.26
CA LYS A 209 -9.53 -18.09 2.27
C LYS A 209 -8.29 -18.88 1.83
N HIS A 210 -8.00 -18.85 0.53
CA HIS A 210 -6.80 -19.44 -0.06
C HIS A 210 -5.83 -18.35 -0.50
N THR A 211 -5.14 -17.78 0.48
CA THR A 211 -4.44 -16.51 0.32
C THR A 211 -3.17 -16.59 -0.52
N GLU A 212 -2.30 -17.58 -0.30
CA GLU A 212 -1.08 -17.77 -1.10
C GLU A 212 -1.43 -18.09 -2.57
N GLU A 213 -2.43 -18.96 -2.78
CA GLU A 213 -3.01 -19.24 -4.10
C GLU A 213 -3.55 -17.96 -4.74
N ALA A 214 -4.32 -17.15 -4.00
CA ALA A 214 -4.88 -15.91 -4.51
C ALA A 214 -3.79 -14.92 -4.94
N VAL A 215 -2.69 -14.78 -4.19
CA VAL A 215 -1.55 -13.94 -4.60
C VAL A 215 -0.99 -14.42 -5.93
N PHE A 216 -0.67 -15.71 -6.02
CA PHE A 216 -0.10 -16.28 -7.23
C PHE A 216 -1.04 -16.13 -8.44
N VAL A 217 -2.30 -16.52 -8.30
CA VAL A 217 -3.27 -16.52 -9.40
C VAL A 217 -3.61 -15.11 -9.84
N ILE A 218 -3.79 -14.16 -8.91
CA ILE A 218 -4.11 -12.78 -9.25
C ILE A 218 -2.97 -12.15 -10.06
N HIS A 219 -1.72 -12.23 -9.58
CA HIS A 219 -0.59 -11.61 -10.29
C HIS A 219 -0.33 -12.31 -11.63
N SER A 220 -0.39 -13.64 -11.67
CA SER A 220 -0.10 -14.41 -12.89
C SER A 220 -1.15 -14.23 -13.97
N THR A 221 -2.43 -14.15 -13.58
CA THR A 221 -3.53 -13.92 -14.53
C THR A 221 -3.56 -12.46 -15.02
N SER A 222 -2.99 -11.51 -14.25
CA SER A 222 -2.81 -10.12 -14.68
C SER A 222 -1.67 -9.93 -15.68
N LEU A 223 -0.65 -10.79 -15.71
CA LEU A 223 0.53 -10.62 -16.58
C LEU A 223 0.20 -10.45 -18.08
N PRO A 224 -0.70 -11.25 -18.69
CA PRO A 224 -1.05 -11.08 -20.10
C PRO A 224 -1.63 -9.70 -20.43
N LEU A 225 -2.26 -9.02 -19.47
CA LEU A 225 -2.85 -7.69 -19.67
C LEU A 225 -1.78 -6.61 -19.88
N PHE A 226 -0.53 -6.82 -19.45
CA PHE A 226 0.57 -5.91 -19.72
C PHE A 226 1.00 -5.89 -21.20
N ALA A 227 0.53 -6.84 -22.02
CA ALA A 227 0.76 -6.81 -23.47
C ALA A 227 0.23 -5.51 -24.11
N PHE A 228 -0.88 -4.96 -23.60
CA PHE A 228 -1.42 -3.66 -24.04
C PHE A 228 -0.48 -2.47 -23.77
N MET A 229 0.51 -2.66 -22.91
CA MET A 229 1.45 -1.64 -22.43
C MET A 229 2.89 -1.97 -22.82
N GLY A 230 3.09 -2.99 -23.68
CA GLY A 230 4.40 -3.52 -24.02
C GLY A 230 5.33 -2.50 -24.66
N GLY A 231 4.79 -1.56 -25.46
CA GLY A 231 5.57 -0.46 -26.04
C GLY A 231 6.20 0.45 -25.00
N ASP A 232 5.41 0.86 -24.00
CA ASP A 232 5.90 1.69 -22.89
C ASP A 232 6.93 0.93 -22.05
N ILE A 233 6.63 -0.34 -21.72
CA ILE A 233 7.53 -1.22 -20.95
C ILE A 233 8.88 -1.35 -21.66
N TYR A 234 8.87 -1.62 -22.96
CA TYR A 234 10.09 -1.74 -23.76
C TYR A 234 10.87 -0.42 -23.79
N LYS A 235 10.19 0.71 -24.03
CA LYS A 235 10.83 2.03 -24.03
C LYS A 235 11.51 2.32 -22.69
N SER A 236 10.84 2.04 -21.57
CA SER A 236 11.43 2.21 -20.24
C SER A 236 12.62 1.27 -19.99
N ALA A 237 12.57 0.04 -20.48
CA ALA A 237 13.65 -0.92 -20.33
C ALA A 237 14.92 -0.51 -21.10
N VAL A 238 14.74 0.05 -22.30
CA VAL A 238 15.84 0.65 -23.06
C VAL A 238 16.45 1.82 -22.29
N GLU A 239 15.61 2.69 -21.71
CA GLU A 239 16.10 3.85 -20.95
C GLU A 239 16.84 3.42 -19.67
N PHE A 240 16.34 2.42 -18.95
CA PHE A 240 17.03 1.86 -17.77
C PHE A 240 18.41 1.31 -18.13
N SER A 241 18.54 0.71 -19.32
CA SER A 241 19.80 0.17 -19.81
C SER A 241 20.83 1.24 -20.19
N ARG A 242 20.39 2.49 -20.40
CA ARG A 242 21.24 3.66 -20.66
C ARG A 242 21.64 4.40 -19.38
N SER A 243 21.04 4.04 -18.25
CA SER A 243 21.35 4.68 -16.98
C SER A 243 22.81 4.41 -16.56
N TYR A 244 23.39 5.33 -15.78
CA TYR A 244 24.79 5.20 -15.39
C TYR A 244 25.02 3.89 -14.60
N PRO A 245 26.14 3.20 -14.85
CA PRO A 245 26.45 1.95 -14.17
C PRO A 245 26.84 2.20 -12.71
N MET A 246 26.38 1.33 -11.83
CA MET A 246 26.81 1.21 -10.44
C MET A 246 27.57 -0.11 -10.27
N ASP A 247 28.63 -0.09 -9.47
CA ASP A 247 29.37 -1.30 -9.13
C ASP A 247 28.69 -2.01 -7.96
N ILE A 248 28.18 -3.22 -8.21
CA ILE A 248 27.54 -4.08 -7.22
C ILE A 248 28.34 -5.39 -7.19
N PHE A 249 29.11 -5.59 -6.12
CA PHE A 249 29.96 -6.78 -5.94
C PHE A 249 30.91 -7.07 -7.12
N GLY A 250 31.46 -6.04 -7.76
CA GLY A 250 32.37 -6.17 -8.90
C GLY A 250 31.67 -6.29 -10.26
N PHE A 251 30.33 -6.29 -10.29
CA PHE A 251 29.55 -6.27 -11.52
C PHE A 251 28.99 -4.87 -11.79
N ARG A 252 29.24 -4.34 -12.99
CA ARG A 252 28.66 -3.06 -13.44
C ARG A 252 27.23 -3.29 -13.90
N VAL A 253 26.26 -2.83 -13.11
CA VAL A 253 24.83 -2.91 -13.42
C VAL A 253 24.27 -1.50 -13.52
N PRO A 254 23.46 -1.16 -14.54
CA PRO A 254 22.81 0.14 -14.59
C PRO A 254 21.93 0.34 -13.35
N HIS A 255 22.09 1.47 -12.64
CA HIS A 255 21.50 1.64 -11.32
C HIS A 255 19.96 1.54 -11.31
N MET A 256 19.29 1.92 -12.41
CA MET A 256 17.83 1.79 -12.52
C MET A 256 17.36 0.34 -12.49
N TRP A 257 18.13 -0.58 -13.09
CA TRP A 257 17.86 -2.02 -12.99
C TRP A 257 18.09 -2.53 -11.57
N ALA A 258 19.09 -1.99 -10.85
CA ALA A 258 19.31 -2.32 -9.45
C ALA A 258 18.15 -1.85 -8.56
N TYR A 259 17.64 -0.62 -8.76
CA TYR A 259 16.46 -0.11 -8.05
C TYR A 259 15.21 -0.93 -8.36
N LEU A 260 15.02 -1.35 -9.61
CA LEU A 260 13.91 -2.20 -10.01
C LEU A 260 13.99 -3.59 -9.34
N ALA A 261 15.18 -4.19 -9.31
CA ALA A 261 15.41 -5.47 -8.64
C ALA A 261 15.14 -5.35 -7.13
N ALA A 262 15.65 -4.30 -6.48
CA ALA A 262 15.36 -4.01 -5.08
C ALA A 262 13.86 -3.82 -4.83
N THR A 263 13.16 -3.12 -5.73
CA THR A 263 11.71 -2.92 -5.67
C THR A 263 10.97 -4.26 -5.77
N CYS A 264 11.38 -5.17 -6.66
CA CYS A 264 10.76 -6.49 -6.79
C CYS A 264 10.89 -7.32 -5.51
N VAL A 265 12.11 -7.39 -4.95
CA VAL A 265 12.39 -8.13 -3.72
C VAL A 265 11.63 -7.51 -2.54
N LEU A 266 11.69 -6.20 -2.35
CA LEU A 266 11.05 -5.51 -1.24
C LEU A 266 9.52 -5.52 -1.35
N GLN A 267 8.97 -5.45 -2.57
CA GLN A 267 7.54 -5.61 -2.80
C GLN A 267 7.08 -7.03 -2.44
N TRP A 268 7.79 -8.06 -2.87
CA TRP A 268 7.50 -9.44 -2.46
C TRP A 268 7.62 -9.61 -0.94
N MET A 269 8.69 -9.12 -0.31
CA MET A 269 8.86 -9.15 1.14
C MET A 269 7.69 -8.44 1.84
N CYS A 270 7.33 -7.23 1.38
CA CYS A 270 6.21 -6.47 1.91
C CYS A 270 4.90 -7.27 1.88
N ILE A 271 4.56 -7.86 0.73
CA ILE A 271 3.35 -8.66 0.57
C ILE A 271 3.39 -9.89 1.49
N SER A 272 4.48 -10.65 1.46
CA SER A 272 4.69 -11.85 2.28
C SER A 272 4.55 -11.56 3.78
N PHE A 273 5.15 -10.47 4.26
CA PHE A 273 5.05 -10.07 5.66
C PHE A 273 3.68 -9.52 6.03
N ILE A 274 2.99 -8.79 5.16
CA ILE A 274 1.59 -8.40 5.39
C ILE A 274 0.71 -9.63 5.55
N TYR A 275 0.93 -10.69 4.77
CA TYR A 275 0.16 -11.91 4.90
C TYR A 275 0.43 -12.64 6.20
N ARG A 276 1.69 -12.78 6.58
CA ARG A 276 2.06 -13.31 7.90
C ARG A 276 1.47 -12.47 9.02
N LEU A 277 1.52 -11.14 8.91
CA LEU A 277 0.93 -10.21 9.88
C LEU A 277 -0.59 -10.45 10.01
N ASN A 278 -1.31 -10.60 8.90
CA ASN A 278 -2.75 -10.92 8.89
C ASN A 278 -3.10 -12.31 9.41
N ALA A 279 -2.16 -13.25 9.39
CA ALA A 279 -2.35 -14.60 9.91
C ALA A 279 -2.05 -14.68 11.41
N THR A 280 -1.09 -13.88 11.89
CA THR A 280 -0.63 -13.91 13.29
C THR A 280 -1.40 -12.95 14.20
N PHE A 281 -1.84 -11.80 13.68
CA PHE A 281 -2.42 -10.74 14.51
C PHE A 281 -3.88 -10.46 14.18
N GLU A 282 -4.58 -9.91 15.17
CA GLU A 282 -5.91 -9.35 14.99
C GLU A 282 -5.90 -8.17 14.01
N SER A 283 -7.05 -7.93 13.39
CA SER A 283 -7.23 -6.88 12.38
C SER A 283 -6.87 -5.47 12.88
N LEU A 284 -7.01 -5.21 14.18
CA LEU A 284 -6.64 -3.93 14.79
C LEU A 284 -5.13 -3.67 14.70
N THR A 285 -4.32 -4.65 15.14
CA THR A 285 -2.85 -4.55 15.11
C THR A 285 -2.34 -4.47 13.67
N VAL A 286 -2.91 -5.26 12.76
CA VAL A 286 -2.60 -5.16 11.31
C VAL A 286 -2.84 -3.73 10.81
N THR A 287 -4.00 -3.15 11.15
CA THR A 287 -4.38 -1.81 10.71
C THR A 287 -3.43 -0.76 11.28
N MET A 288 -3.04 -0.88 12.55
CA MET A 288 -2.05 0.00 13.18
C MET A 288 -0.70 -0.05 12.47
N VAL A 289 -0.16 -1.25 12.23
CA VAL A 289 1.14 -1.43 11.55
C VAL A 289 1.10 -0.88 10.13
N VAL A 290 0.02 -1.12 9.38
CA VAL A 290 -0.19 -0.58 8.02
C VAL A 290 -0.29 0.95 8.03
N THR A 291 -0.87 1.52 9.07
CA THR A 291 -1.02 2.97 9.23
C THR A 291 0.32 3.62 9.56
N ILE A 292 1.07 3.05 10.50
CA ILE A 292 2.45 3.46 10.83
C ILE A 292 3.34 3.37 9.60
N ARG A 293 3.27 2.26 8.85
CA ARG A 293 3.99 2.09 7.58
C ARG A 293 3.75 3.26 6.63
N LYS A 294 2.49 3.61 6.35
CA LYS A 294 2.15 4.73 5.46
C LYS A 294 2.73 6.06 5.96
N PHE A 295 2.65 6.30 7.26
CA PHE A 295 3.18 7.52 7.88
C PHE A 295 4.71 7.59 7.78
N LEU A 296 5.43 6.50 8.06
CA LEU A 296 6.88 6.46 7.91
C LEU A 296 7.32 6.61 6.45
N SER A 297 6.60 6.01 5.50
CA SER A 297 6.81 6.24 4.08
C SER A 297 6.62 7.71 3.69
N LEU A 298 5.60 8.38 4.24
CA LEU A 298 5.39 9.82 4.05
C LEU A 298 6.57 10.64 4.62
N LEU A 299 7.06 10.31 5.82
CA LEU A 299 8.20 11.00 6.43
C LEU A 299 9.48 10.86 5.59
N ILE A 300 9.76 9.67 5.07
CA ILE A 300 10.91 9.44 4.19
C ILE A 300 10.76 10.24 2.91
N SER A 301 9.57 10.27 2.33
CA SER A 301 9.27 11.08 1.15
C SER A 301 9.54 12.58 1.39
N ILE A 302 9.21 13.09 2.58
CA ILE A 302 9.46 14.51 2.91
C ILE A 302 10.95 14.76 3.17
N VAL A 303 11.59 13.96 4.05
CA VAL A 303 12.94 14.22 4.57
C VAL A 303 14.02 13.81 3.58
N TRP A 304 13.95 12.60 3.04
CA TRP A 304 14.98 12.06 2.16
C TRP A 304 14.89 12.66 0.76
N PHE A 305 13.69 12.64 0.20
CA PHE A 305 13.45 13.12 -1.17
C PHE A 305 13.17 14.62 -1.25
N ARG A 306 13.22 15.33 -0.11
CA ARG A 306 13.08 16.79 0.01
C ARG A 306 11.85 17.35 -0.71
N ASN A 307 10.74 16.62 -0.66
CA ASN A 307 9.49 17.12 -1.24
C ASN A 307 8.98 18.33 -0.44
N PRO A 308 8.50 19.40 -1.12
CA PRO A 308 8.00 20.58 -0.44
C PRO A 308 6.77 20.22 0.41
N PHE A 309 6.81 20.57 1.70
CA PHE A 309 5.77 20.20 2.65
C PHE A 309 5.53 21.34 3.63
N THR A 310 4.45 22.09 3.41
CA THR A 310 4.10 23.27 4.20
C THR A 310 3.39 22.91 5.51
N LEU A 311 3.19 23.88 6.40
CA LEU A 311 2.40 23.70 7.63
C LEU A 311 0.98 23.17 7.34
N ALA A 312 0.36 23.65 6.26
CA ALA A 312 -0.96 23.16 5.84
C ALA A 312 -0.96 21.66 5.52
N HIS A 313 0.10 21.17 4.87
CA HIS A 313 0.25 19.73 4.61
C HIS A 313 0.40 18.93 5.92
N TRP A 314 1.11 19.45 6.93
CA TRP A 314 1.20 18.80 8.24
C TRP A 314 -0.14 18.70 8.95
N VAL A 315 -0.94 19.78 8.93
CA VAL A 315 -2.29 19.77 9.49
C VAL A 315 -3.17 18.76 8.76
N GLY A 316 -3.14 18.75 7.43
CA GLY A 316 -3.91 17.81 6.64
C GLY A 316 -3.49 16.35 6.86
N ALA A 317 -2.18 16.07 6.90
CA ALA A 317 -1.65 14.73 7.17
C ALA A 317 -2.02 14.23 8.57
N ALA A 318 -1.97 15.11 9.59
CA ALA A 318 -2.40 14.80 10.94
C ALA A 318 -3.89 14.43 10.99
N LEU A 319 -4.76 15.16 10.27
CA LEU A 319 -6.18 14.82 10.15
C LEU A 319 -6.40 13.47 9.46
N VAL A 320 -5.71 13.19 8.35
CA VAL A 320 -5.82 11.90 7.66
C VAL A 320 -5.36 10.74 8.54
N PHE A 321 -4.24 10.89 9.25
CA PHE A 321 -3.70 9.86 10.12
C PHE A 321 -4.59 9.61 11.33
N THR A 322 -4.99 10.67 12.05
CA THR A 322 -5.88 10.55 13.21
C THR A 322 -7.26 10.03 12.83
N GLY A 323 -7.82 10.48 11.70
CA GLY A 323 -9.06 9.96 11.14
C GLY A 323 -8.94 8.48 10.77
N THR A 324 -7.82 8.04 10.19
CA THR A 324 -7.56 6.61 9.89
C THR A 324 -7.54 5.77 11.17
N LEU A 325 -6.85 6.23 12.22
CA LEU A 325 -6.80 5.55 13.52
C LEU A 325 -8.17 5.51 14.21
N ALA A 326 -8.93 6.62 14.15
CA ALA A 326 -10.29 6.69 14.68
C ALA A 326 -11.24 5.76 13.91
N PHE A 327 -11.11 5.67 12.59
CA PHE A 327 -11.83 4.72 11.75
C PHE A 327 -11.47 3.28 12.08
N ALA A 328 -10.28 3.00 12.59
CA ALA A 328 -9.90 1.66 13.02
C ALA A 328 -10.44 1.28 14.41
N ASP A 329 -11.22 2.14 15.08
CA ASP A 329 -11.75 1.94 16.45
C ASP A 329 -10.66 1.72 17.52
N ILE A 330 -9.43 2.18 17.27
CA ILE A 330 -8.28 1.96 18.19
C ILE A 330 -8.58 2.49 19.60
N TRP A 331 -9.28 3.62 19.70
CA TRP A 331 -9.54 4.26 20.98
C TRP A 331 -10.63 3.58 21.82
N THR A 332 -11.45 2.70 21.23
CA THR A 332 -12.60 2.12 21.92
C THR A 332 -12.30 0.78 22.59
N ASN A 333 -11.36 0.01 22.05
CA ASN A 333 -11.01 -1.30 22.62
C ASN A 333 -10.29 -1.19 23.98
N HIS A 334 -9.62 -0.08 24.25
CA HIS A 334 -9.09 0.22 25.60
C HIS A 334 -10.20 0.55 26.63
N THR A 335 -11.37 0.99 26.19
CA THR A 335 -12.50 1.30 27.10
C THR A 335 -13.47 0.13 27.29
N GLY A 336 -13.47 -0.85 26.37
CA GLY A 336 -14.31 -2.05 26.45
C GLY A 336 -13.85 -3.02 27.54
N THR A 337 -12.54 -3.26 27.64
CA THR A 337 -11.94 -4.12 28.67
C THR A 337 -12.15 -3.59 30.09
N ALA A 338 -12.18 -2.26 30.28
CA ALA A 338 -12.50 -1.64 31.57
C ALA A 338 -13.98 -1.80 31.98
N LYS A 339 -14.90 -1.86 31.02
CA LYS A 339 -16.34 -2.04 31.28
C LYS A 339 -16.72 -3.52 31.48
N GLU A 340 -16.04 -4.43 30.78
CA GLU A 340 -16.29 -5.87 30.88
C GLU A 340 -15.77 -6.45 32.22
N ASN A 341 -14.64 -5.94 32.72
CA ASN A 341 -14.13 -6.30 34.06
C ASN A 341 -14.98 -5.74 35.22
N ARG A 342 -15.81 -4.71 34.99
CA ARG A 342 -16.76 -4.19 36.00
C ARG A 342 -18.07 -5.00 36.08
N LYS A 343 -18.47 -5.68 34.99
CA LYS A 343 -19.69 -6.50 34.95
C LYS A 343 -19.49 -7.93 35.47
N LYS A 344 -18.25 -8.41 35.61
CA LYS A 344 -17.94 -9.70 36.24
C LYS A 344 -17.71 -9.61 37.76
N LYS A 345 -17.97 -8.44 38.37
CA LYS A 345 -17.70 -8.18 39.79
C LYS A 345 -18.94 -7.85 40.64
N TYR A 346 -20.14 -8.14 40.12
CA TYR A 346 -21.40 -8.07 40.85
C TYR A 346 -22.23 -9.32 40.57
#